data_AF-A0A7J6WCV4-F1
#
_entry.id   AF-A0A7J6WCV4-F1
#
_cell.length_a   1.000
_cell.length_b   1.000
_cell.length_c   1.000
_cell.angle_alpha   90.00
_cell.angle_beta   90.00
_cell.angle_gamma   90.00
#
_symmetry.space_group_name_H-M   'P 1'
#
loop_
_entity.id
_entity.type
_entity.pdbx_description
1 polymer ?
#
loop_
_entity_poly.entity_id
_entity_poly.type
_entity_poly.pdbx_seq_one_letter_code
_entity_poly.pdbx_strand_id
1 'polypeptide(L)'
;MNLCGGKILCAGTILNPVSSKASLLTAGTTLSAMKHILDGSVKIAYALVRPPGHHAQPSRADGYCFLNNAGLAIQLTPIIITGMGQLKGSTDLIMNLQHLFLWIMVHLIHRTAQLMSDKRSKV
;
A
#
# COMPACT_ATOMS: atom_id res chain seq x y z
N MET A 1 9.54 7.79 27.83
CA MET A 1 10.96 8.00 27.44
C MET A 1 11.14 7.43 26.04
N ASN A 2 11.28 8.28 25.02
CA ASN A 2 11.41 7.85 23.62
C ASN A 2 12.89 7.65 23.29
N LEU A 3 13.34 6.41 23.16
CA LEU A 3 14.67 6.07 22.67
C LEU A 3 14.83 6.67 21.26
N CYS A 4 15.69 7.69 21.11
CA CYS A 4 16.19 8.24 19.84
C CYS A 4 15.28 9.22 19.03
N GLY A 5 14.56 10.14 19.70
CA GLY A 5 14.07 11.35 19.02
C GLY A 5 12.94 11.15 17.99
N GLY A 6 12.18 10.07 18.12
CA GLY A 6 11.07 9.79 17.21
C GLY A 6 9.86 10.72 17.41
N LYS A 7 9.22 11.14 16.31
CA LYS A 7 7.93 11.86 16.26
C LYS A 7 6.83 10.92 15.80
N ILE A 8 5.68 10.96 16.45
CA ILE A 8 4.49 10.24 16.02
C ILE A 8 3.79 11.07 14.94
N LEU A 9 3.63 10.52 13.73
CA LEU A 9 2.97 11.19 12.62
C LEU A 9 1.46 10.90 12.57
N CYS A 10 1.08 9.66 12.91
CA CYS A 10 -0.29 9.17 12.99
C CYS A 10 -0.32 7.94 13.92
N ALA A 11 -1.49 7.48 14.36
CA ALA A 11 -1.67 6.32 15.24
C ALA A 11 -0.71 5.15 14.90
N GLY A 12 0.31 4.93 15.74
CA GLY A 12 1.33 3.88 15.57
C GLY A 12 2.46 4.18 14.56
N THR A 13 2.34 5.21 13.72
CA THR A 13 3.35 5.59 12.73
C THR A 13 4.39 6.52 13.33
N ILE A 14 5.54 5.97 13.74
CA ILE A 14 6.63 6.70 14.39
C ILE A 14 7.75 6.97 13.39
N LEU A 15 8.03 8.25 13.14
CA LEU A 15 9.17 8.73 12.37
C LEU A 15 10.38 8.88 13.30
N ASN A 16 11.51 8.29 12.95
CA ASN A 16 12.79 8.50 13.62
C ASN A 16 13.84 8.99 12.60
N PRO A 17 15.07 9.34 13.03
CA PRO A 17 16.09 9.89 12.13
C PRO A 17 16.45 9.00 10.94
N VAL A 18 16.27 7.67 11.03
CA VAL A 18 16.57 6.72 9.94
C VAL A 18 15.37 6.37 9.08
N SER A 19 14.15 6.73 9.51
CA SER A 19 12.91 6.40 8.79
C SER A 19 12.90 6.95 7.37
N SER A 20 13.37 8.19 7.15
CA SER A 20 13.40 8.79 5.81
C SER A 20 14.24 7.97 4.83
N LYS A 21 15.46 7.60 5.24
CA LYS A 21 16.37 6.76 4.44
C LYS A 21 15.76 5.38 4.19
N ALA A 22 15.17 4.76 5.21
CA ALA A 22 14.51 3.47 5.06
C ALA A 22 13.34 3.53 4.06
N SER A 23 12.49 4.56 4.13
CA SER A 23 11.38 4.77 3.20
C SER A 23 11.84 4.99 1.76
N LEU A 24 12.92 5.73 1.54
CA LEU A 24 13.48 5.92 0.19
C LEU A 24 14.06 4.62 -0.36
N LEU A 25 14.73 3.83 0.47
CA LEU A 25 15.26 2.51 0.06
C LEU A 25 14.12 1.55 -0.32
N THR A 26 13.01 1.54 0.42
CA THR A 26 11.88 0.67 0.06
C THR A 26 11.20 1.10 -1.22
N ALA A 27 10.95 2.39 -1.40
CA ALA A 27 10.41 2.93 -2.64
C ALA A 27 11.33 2.61 -3.83
N GLY A 28 12.64 2.83 -3.68
CA GLY A 28 13.65 2.54 -4.70
C GLY A 28 13.69 1.06 -5.08
N THR A 29 13.67 0.14 -4.10
CA THR A 29 13.64 -1.30 -4.36
C THR A 29 12.37 -1.71 -5.13
N THR A 30 11.21 -1.17 -4.76
CA THR A 30 9.95 -1.45 -5.48
C THR A 30 10.00 -0.92 -6.91
N LEU A 31 10.51 0.29 -7.12
CA LEU A 31 10.67 0.88 -8.46
C LEU A 31 11.67 0.09 -9.30
N SER A 32 12.77 -0.39 -8.72
CA SER A 32 13.74 -1.23 -9.42
C SER A 32 13.14 -2.55 -9.87
N ALA A 33 12.35 -3.21 -9.00
CA ALA A 33 11.63 -4.43 -9.35
C ALA A 33 10.65 -4.20 -10.51
N MET A 34 9.89 -3.10 -10.46
CA MET A 34 8.97 -2.72 -11.54
C MET A 34 9.73 -2.46 -12.85
N LYS A 35 10.84 -1.75 -12.78
CA LYS A 35 11.69 -1.47 -13.95
C LYS A 35 12.17 -2.76 -14.62
N HIS A 36 12.63 -3.77 -13.86
CA HIS A 36 13.04 -5.05 -14.45
C HIS A 36 11.90 -5.80 -15.15
N ILE A 37 10.66 -5.66 -14.69
CA ILE A 37 9.48 -6.20 -15.38
C ILE A 37 9.23 -5.40 -16.68
N LEU A 38 9.26 -4.07 -16.60
CA LEU A 38 8.99 -3.18 -17.75
C LEU A 38 10.04 -3.27 -18.84
N ASP A 39 11.30 -3.45 -18.47
CA ASP A 39 12.42 -3.67 -19.39
C ASP A 39 12.38 -5.09 -20.00
N GLY A 40 11.42 -5.94 -19.61
CA GLY A 40 11.29 -7.32 -20.08
C GLY A 40 12.40 -8.27 -19.57
N SER A 41 13.23 -7.81 -18.62
CA SER A 41 14.36 -8.59 -18.07
C SER A 41 13.88 -9.79 -17.26
N VAL A 42 12.74 -9.67 -16.60
CA VAL A 42 12.10 -10.75 -15.82
C VAL A 42 10.59 -10.75 -16.06
N LYS A 43 9.97 -11.94 -15.94
CA LYS A 43 8.50 -12.08 -16.03
C LYS A 43 7.80 -11.74 -14.71
N ILE A 44 8.45 -11.99 -13.58
CA ILE A 44 7.92 -11.80 -12.23
C ILE A 44 9.04 -11.24 -11.37
N ALA A 45 8.72 -10.24 -10.55
CA ALA A 45 9.62 -9.67 -9.55
C ALA A 45 8.93 -9.56 -8.19
N TYR A 46 9.71 -9.71 -7.11
CA TYR A 46 9.23 -9.58 -5.73
C TYR A 46 10.14 -8.62 -4.96
N ALA A 47 9.55 -7.56 -4.39
CA ALA A 47 10.25 -6.58 -3.58
C ALA A 47 9.92 -6.77 -2.09
N LEU A 48 10.81 -7.41 -1.34
CA LEU A 48 10.68 -7.58 0.10
C LEU A 48 11.14 -6.30 0.83
N VAL A 49 10.21 -5.45 1.25
CA VAL A 49 10.52 -4.10 1.72
C VAL A 49 9.88 -3.76 3.07
N ARG A 50 10.61 -3.01 3.89
CA ARG A 50 10.15 -2.42 5.17
C ARG A 50 10.82 -1.04 5.36
N PRO A 51 10.06 0.05 5.62
CA PRO A 51 8.63 0.13 5.93
C PRO A 51 7.66 -0.15 4.75
N PRO A 52 6.40 -0.53 5.04
CA PRO A 52 5.35 -0.74 4.02
C PRO A 52 4.91 0.60 3.38
N GLY A 53 4.03 0.55 2.38
CA GLY A 53 3.59 1.75 1.67
C GLY A 53 2.09 1.95 1.42
N HIS A 54 1.28 0.90 1.45
CA HIS A 54 -0.11 0.95 0.96
C HIS A 54 -1.11 1.84 1.72
N HIS A 55 -0.78 2.32 2.93
CA HIS A 55 -1.65 3.24 3.69
C HIS A 55 -1.27 4.72 3.50
N ALA A 56 -0.14 5.01 2.86
CA ALA A 56 0.31 6.39 2.68
C ALA A 56 -0.57 7.12 1.66
N GLN A 57 -1.14 8.24 2.09
CA GLN A 57 -1.91 9.16 1.27
C GLN A 57 -0.97 10.22 0.67
N PRO A 58 -1.39 10.97 -0.37
CA PRO A 58 -0.53 11.97 -1.01
C PRO A 58 0.11 12.99 -0.07
N SER A 59 -0.58 13.37 1.01
CA SER A 59 -0.15 14.36 1.99
C SER A 59 -0.03 13.84 3.42
N ARG A 60 -0.14 12.52 3.64
CA ARG A 60 -0.19 11.94 4.99
C ARG A 60 0.42 10.54 5.08
N ALA A 61 1.31 10.35 6.05
CA ALA A 61 1.76 9.04 6.51
C ALA A 61 0.72 8.40 7.43
N ASP A 62 0.49 7.09 7.27
CA ASP A 62 -0.50 6.34 8.06
C ASP A 62 -0.16 4.85 8.09
N GLY A 63 -0.63 4.10 9.10
CA GLY A 63 -0.47 2.64 9.18
C GLY A 63 0.96 2.14 8.94
N TYR A 64 1.96 2.80 9.54
CA TYR A 64 3.41 2.55 9.36
C TYR A 64 3.96 2.86 7.95
N CYS A 65 3.13 3.40 7.06
CA CYS A 65 3.48 3.73 5.68
C CYS A 65 3.83 5.21 5.56
N PHE A 66 5.05 5.50 5.09
CA PHE A 66 5.50 6.88 4.84
C PHE A 66 5.37 7.27 3.36
N LEU A 67 5.59 6.33 2.44
CA LEU A 67 5.50 6.51 0.99
C LEU A 67 4.70 5.37 0.37
N ASN A 68 3.88 5.66 -0.64
CA ASN A 68 3.08 4.65 -1.32
C ASN A 68 3.89 3.92 -2.40
N ASN A 69 4.68 2.92 -2.00
CA ASN A 69 5.55 2.15 -2.91
C ASN A 69 4.80 1.55 -4.10
N ALA A 70 3.59 1.03 -3.89
CA ALA A 70 2.76 0.46 -4.96
C ALA A 70 2.25 1.57 -5.90
N GLY A 71 1.79 2.68 -5.35
CA GLY A 71 1.37 3.84 -6.13
C GLY A 71 2.51 4.45 -6.96
N LEU A 72 3.71 4.50 -6.41
CA LEU A 72 4.91 4.92 -7.13
C LEU A 72 5.26 3.96 -8.27
N ALA A 73 5.17 2.65 -8.04
CA ALA A 73 5.40 1.64 -9.08
C ALA A 73 4.40 1.75 -10.23
N ILE A 74 3.12 1.98 -9.93
CA ILE A 74 2.08 2.20 -10.95
C ILE A 74 2.34 3.50 -11.73
N GLN A 75 2.82 4.56 -11.08
CA GLN A 75 3.20 5.80 -11.77
C GLN A 75 4.41 5.64 -12.69
N LEU A 76 5.32 4.70 -12.39
CA LEU A 76 6.48 4.42 -13.24
C LEU A 76 6.09 3.72 -14.56
N THR A 77 4.96 3.00 -14.58
CA THR A 77 4.48 2.31 -15.78
C THR A 77 4.20 3.28 -16.93
N PRO A 78 4.79 3.11 -18.12
CA PRO A 78 4.35 3.85 -19.28
C PRO A 78 2.88 3.51 -19.55
N ILE A 79 2.08 4.51 -19.91
CA ILE A 79 0.65 4.43 -20.22
C ILE A 79 0.45 3.63 -21.53
N ILE A 80 0.76 2.34 -21.47
CA ILE A 80 0.57 1.35 -22.53
C ILE A 80 -0.29 0.21 -21.95
N ILE A 81 -1.30 0.59 -21.16
CA ILE A 81 -2.53 -0.20 -21.02
C ILE A 81 -3.58 0.57 -21.85
N THR A 82 -3.44 0.39 -23.17
CA THR A 82 -4.46 0.39 -24.22
C THR A 82 -5.79 1.11 -23.94
N GLY A 83 -6.04 2.24 -24.60
CA GLY A 83 -7.37 2.59 -25.10
C GLY A 83 -8.46 3.05 -24.11
N MET A 84 -8.19 3.16 -22.80
CA MET A 84 -9.11 3.85 -21.87
C MET A 84 -8.56 5.24 -21.58
N GLY A 85 -9.35 6.24 -21.96
CA GLY A 85 -8.99 7.65 -21.96
C GLY A 85 -8.37 8.13 -20.65
N GLN A 86 -7.61 9.21 -20.79
CA GLN A 86 -7.00 9.99 -19.72
C GLN A 86 -7.84 9.99 -18.42
N LEU A 87 -7.53 9.12 -17.47
CA LEU A 87 -7.94 9.34 -16.09
C LEU A 87 -6.98 10.37 -15.51
N LYS A 88 -7.31 11.64 -15.74
CA LYS A 88 -6.88 12.74 -14.88
C LYS A 88 -7.26 12.35 -13.44
N GLY A 89 -6.27 11.96 -12.63
CA GLY A 89 -6.46 11.62 -11.21
C GLY A 89 -6.03 10.18 -10.85
N SER A 90 -4.77 9.82 -11.12
CA SER A 90 -4.21 8.48 -10.84
C SER A 90 -4.15 8.13 -9.34
N THR A 91 -4.17 9.12 -8.44
CA THR A 91 -4.10 8.91 -6.99
C THR A 91 -5.39 8.37 -6.39
N ASP A 92 -6.54 8.78 -6.92
CA ASP A 92 -7.85 8.47 -6.33
C ASP A 92 -8.29 7.04 -6.64
N LEU A 93 -7.89 6.51 -7.78
CA LEU A 93 -8.19 5.13 -8.19
C LEU A 93 -7.43 4.10 -7.34
N ILE A 94 -6.15 4.38 -7.04
CA ILE A 94 -5.27 3.49 -6.27
C ILE A 94 -5.74 3.43 -4.80
N MET A 95 -6.15 4.57 -4.23
CA MET A 95 -6.74 4.61 -2.89
C MET A 95 -8.09 3.87 -2.83
N ASN A 96 -8.95 4.03 -3.83
CA ASN A 96 -10.25 3.36 -3.86
C ASN A 96 -10.13 1.84 -3.98
N LEU A 97 -9.17 1.32 -4.74
CA LEU A 97 -8.91 -0.13 -4.82
C LEU A 97 -8.40 -0.72 -3.50
N GLN A 98 -7.58 0.01 -2.74
CA GLN A 98 -7.11 -0.41 -1.42
C GLN A 98 -8.22 -0.40 -0.38
N HIS A 99 -9.07 0.63 -0.39
CA HIS A 99 -10.27 0.68 0.45
C HIS A 99 -11.29 -0.42 0.09
N LEU A 100 -11.43 -0.74 -1.20
CA LEU A 100 -12.29 -1.83 -1.67
C LEU A 100 -11.80 -3.20 -1.18
N PHE A 101 -10.50 -3.46 -1.19
CA PHE A 101 -9.94 -4.73 -0.71
C PHE A 101 -10.17 -4.91 0.81
N LEU A 102 -9.97 -3.83 1.59
CA LEU A 102 -10.25 -3.85 3.03
C LEU A 102 -11.75 -3.98 3.32
N TRP A 103 -12.60 -3.30 2.54
CA TRP A 103 -14.06 -3.43 2.65
C TRP A 103 -14.54 -4.85 2.35
N ILE A 104 -14.01 -5.49 1.30
CA ILE A 104 -14.31 -6.90 0.97
C ILE A 104 -13.87 -7.81 2.11
N MET A 105 -12.64 -7.66 2.63
CA MET A 105 -12.14 -8.48 3.73
C MET A 105 -12.97 -8.31 5.01
N VAL A 106 -13.29 -7.07 5.40
CA VAL A 106 -14.11 -6.78 6.59
C VAL A 106 -15.55 -7.30 6.40
N HIS A 107 -16.15 -7.13 5.22
CA HIS A 107 -17.49 -7.68 4.93
C HIS A 107 -17.50 -9.20 4.94
N LEU A 108 -16.46 -9.86 4.43
CA LEU A 108 -16.37 -11.33 4.44
C LEU A 108 -16.24 -11.86 5.88
N ILE A 109 -15.40 -11.22 6.70
CA ILE A 109 -15.27 -11.56 8.12
C ILE A 109 -16.60 -11.34 8.86
N HIS A 110 -17.29 -10.22 8.60
CA HIS A 110 -18.57 -9.95 9.25
C HIS A 110 -19.68 -10.93 8.80
N ARG A 111 -19.75 -11.28 7.51
CA ARG A 111 -20.71 -12.29 7.00
C ARG A 111 -20.45 -13.69 7.54
N THR A 112 -19.18 -14.11 7.61
CA THR A 112 -18.85 -15.41 8.20
C THR A 112 -19.17 -15.45 9.70
N ALA A 113 -18.91 -14.37 10.43
CA ALA A 113 -19.29 -14.25 11.84
C ALA A 113 -20.83 -14.32 12.04
N GLN A 114 -21.61 -13.64 11.20
CA GLN A 114 -23.08 -13.70 11.24
C GLN A 114 -23.60 -15.12 10.94
N LEU A 115 -23.07 -15.79 9.91
CA LEU A 115 -23.46 -17.17 9.58
C LEU A 115 -23.13 -18.15 10.72
N MET A 116 -22.02 -17.95 11.42
CA MET A 116 -21.64 -18.76 12.58
C MET A 116 -22.55 -18.49 13.78
N SER A 117 -22.99 -17.23 13.97
CA SER A 117 -23.97 -16.85 15.00
C SER A 117 -25.37 -17.43 14.72
N ASP A 118 -25.83 -17.37 13.47
CA ASP A 118 -27.14 -17.90 13.04
C ASP A 118 -27.21 -19.44 13.10
N LYS A 119 -26.07 -20.13 12.92
CA LYS A 119 -25.99 -21.58 13.15
C LYS A 119 -26.03 -21.93 14.63
N ARG A 120 -25.50 -21.06 15.51
CA ARG A 120 -25.48 -21.27 16.96
C ARG A 120 -26.83 -21.02 17.62
N SER A 121 -27.68 -20.16 17.06
CA SER A 121 -29.04 -19.88 17.56
C SER A 121 -30.08 -20.92 17.12
N LYS A 122 -29.73 -21.82 16.22
CA LYS A 122 -30.58 -22.92 15.72
C LYS A 122 -30.25 -24.29 16.34
N VAL A 123 -29.39 -24.32 17.37
CA VAL A 123 -29.06 -25.49 18.19
C VAL A 123 -29.61 -25.30 19.59
#